data_AF-A0A961HM92-F1
#
_entry.id   AF-A0A961HM92-F1
#
_cell.length_a   1.000
_cell.length_b   1.000
_cell.length_c   1.000
_cell.angle_alpha   90.00
_cell.angle_beta   90.00
_cell.angle_gamma   90.00
#
_symmetry.space_group_name_H-M   'P 1'
#
loop_
_entity.id
_entity.type
_entity.pdbx_description
1 polymer ?
#
loop_
_entity_poly.entity_id
_entity_poly.type
_entity_poly.pdbx_seq_one_letter_code
_entity_poly.pdbx_strand_id
1 'polypeptide(L)'
;MATPTKPATTLLILGAGGELTHRLLLPGIATLLMAERDRTLRIVGSDRVEMTPAEWKSRIKDSFAPVQAPQTVTRAASKDSAYIKADSSTRCPCSALSPPAATGRSSSSSRCLRR
;
A
#
# COMPACT_ATOMS: atom_id res chain seq x y z
N MET A 1 28.84 -11.13 6.80
CA MET A 1 27.67 -11.95 6.41
C MET A 1 26.49 -11.00 6.28
N ALA A 2 25.99 -10.76 5.06
CA ALA A 2 24.85 -9.89 4.84
C ALA A 2 23.58 -10.65 5.25
N THR A 3 22.96 -10.26 6.37
CA THR A 3 21.63 -10.73 6.73
C THR A 3 20.70 -10.45 5.55
N PRO A 4 20.01 -11.45 4.97
CA PRO A 4 19.05 -11.17 3.92
C PRO A 4 17.88 -10.40 4.56
N THR A 5 17.92 -9.07 4.44
CA THR A 5 16.78 -8.21 4.74
C THR A 5 15.67 -8.64 3.80
N LYS A 6 14.70 -9.39 4.33
CA LYS A 6 13.53 -9.91 3.60
C LYS A 6 12.98 -8.77 2.72
N PRO A 7 12.85 -8.93 1.40
CA PRO A 7 12.45 -7.83 0.53
C PRO A 7 11.10 -7.30 1.00
N ALA A 8 11.05 -5.99 1.30
CA ALA A 8 9.83 -5.33 1.73
C ALA A 8 8.78 -5.50 0.63
N THR A 9 7.78 -6.35 0.87
CA THR A 9 6.73 -6.60 -0.11
C THR A 9 5.85 -5.36 -0.16
N THR A 10 5.65 -4.78 -1.34
CA THR A 10 4.74 -3.64 -1.52
C THR A 10 3.44 -4.16 -2.12
N LEU A 11 2.34 -3.97 -1.40
CA LEU A 11 1.00 -4.28 -1.86
C LEU A 11 0.32 -2.99 -2.33
N LEU A 12 0.11 -2.88 -3.64
CA LEU A 12 -0.69 -1.82 -4.25
C LEU A 12 -2.16 -2.27 -4.33
N ILE A 13 -3.06 -1.52 -3.70
CA ILE A 13 -4.50 -1.77 -3.70
C ILE A 13 -5.16 -0.75 -4.63
N LEU A 14 -5.69 -1.22 -5.76
CA LEU A 14 -6.51 -0.41 -6.66
C LEU A 14 -7.98 -0.49 -6.21
N GLY A 15 -8.66 0.65 -6.08
CA GLY A 15 -9.98 0.70 -5.42
C GLY A 15 -9.87 0.70 -3.89
N ALA A 16 -8.83 1.35 -3.35
CA ALA A 16 -8.58 1.37 -1.91
C ALA A 16 -9.67 2.10 -1.09
N GLY A 17 -10.45 2.98 -1.73
CA GLY A 17 -11.64 3.61 -1.19
C GLY A 17 -12.90 2.74 -1.25
N GLY A 18 -12.81 1.55 -1.84
CA GLY A 18 -13.93 0.60 -1.96
C GLY A 18 -14.33 -0.05 -0.63
N GLU A 19 -15.59 -0.51 -0.60
CA GLU A 19 -16.18 -1.16 0.57
C GLU A 19 -15.56 -2.54 0.85
N LEU A 20 -15.36 -3.34 -0.21
CA LEU A 20 -14.74 -4.66 -0.10
C LEU A 20 -13.32 -4.57 0.48
N THR A 21 -12.56 -3.56 0.08
CA THR A 21 -11.22 -3.29 0.62
C THR A 21 -11.28 -3.09 2.13
N HIS A 22 -12.25 -2.28 2.59
CA HIS A 22 -12.41 -1.96 4.01
C HIS A 22 -12.95 -3.13 4.84
N ARG A 23 -13.87 -3.91 4.27
CA ARG A 23 -14.59 -4.96 5.01
C ARG A 23 -13.93 -6.33 5.00
N LEU A 24 -13.15 -6.63 3.97
CA LEU A 24 -12.57 -7.97 3.78
C LEU A 24 -11.05 -7.91 3.60
N LEU A 25 -10.55 -7.08 2.69
CA LEU A 25 -9.12 -7.10 2.34
C LEU A 25 -8.23 -6.59 3.47
N LEU A 26 -8.48 -5.38 3.99
CA LEU A 26 -7.69 -4.80 5.08
C LEU A 26 -7.79 -5.63 6.37
N PRO A 27 -8.97 -6.10 6.81
CA PRO A 27 -9.07 -7.02 7.93
C PRO A 27 -8.30 -8.32 7.70
N GLY A 28 -8.37 -8.91 6.49
CA GLY A 28 -7.62 -10.11 6.14
C GLY A 28 -6.09 -9.90 6.17
N ILE A 29 -5.61 -8.75 5.71
CA ILE A 29 -4.20 -8.35 5.83
C ILE A 29 -3.79 -8.22 7.29
N ALA A 30 -4.64 -7.65 8.14
CA ALA A 30 -4.36 -7.58 9.56
C ALA A 30 -4.21 -8.98 10.18
N THR A 31 -5.11 -9.91 9.85
CA THR A 31 -5.01 -11.32 10.28
C THR A 31 -3.71 -11.97 9.81
N LEU A 32 -3.30 -11.72 8.57
CA LEU A 32 -2.03 -12.21 8.03
C LEU A 32 -0.83 -11.66 8.82
N LEU A 33 -0.78 -10.35 9.08
CA LEU A 33 0.31 -9.73 9.83
C LEU A 33 0.34 -10.15 11.30
N MET A 34 -0.80 -10.56 11.86
CA MET A 34 -0.87 -11.16 13.19
C MET A 34 -0.28 -12.57 13.23
N ALA A 35 -0.54 -13.39 12.20
CA ALA A 35 -0.01 -14.75 12.07
C ALA A 35 1.48 -14.75 11.68
N GLU A 36 1.90 -13.82 10.82
CA GLU A 36 3.27 -13.67 10.32
C GLU A 36 3.90 -12.35 10.79
N ARG A 37 4.28 -12.28 12.07
CA ARG A 37 4.79 -11.03 12.68
C ARG A 37 6.11 -10.54 12.11
N ASP A 38 6.92 -11.43 11.53
CA ASP A 38 8.20 -11.09 10.89
C ASP A 38 8.05 -10.62 9.44
N ARG A 39 6.81 -10.52 8.94
CA ARG A 39 6.55 -10.09 7.56
C ARG A 39 6.46 -8.57 7.46
N THR A 40 7.38 -7.99 6.69
CA THR A 40 7.35 -6.57 6.33
C THR A 40 6.48 -6.35 5.10
N LEU A 41 5.40 -5.58 5.26
CA LEU A 41 4.46 -5.24 4.19
C LEU A 41 4.27 -3.71 4.13
N ARG A 42 4.52 -3.13 2.96
CA ARG A 42 4.18 -1.73 2.66
C ARG A 42 2.84 -1.70 1.93
N ILE A 43 1.88 -0.93 2.43
CA ILE A 43 0.52 -0.87 1.87
C ILE A 43 0.35 0.46 1.12
N VAL A 44 0.15 0.40 -0.19
CA VAL A 44 -0.12 1.57 -1.02
C VAL A 44 -1.55 1.48 -1.52
N GLY A 45 -2.43 2.36 -1.06
CA GLY A 45 -3.79 2.47 -1.55
C GLY A 45 -3.87 3.42 -2.75
N SER A 46 -4.74 3.10 -3.71
CA SER A 46 -5.04 3.99 -4.82
C SER A 46 -6.51 3.92 -5.21
N ASP A 47 -7.13 5.07 -5.43
CA ASP A 47 -8.51 5.20 -5.91
C ASP A 47 -8.69 6.54 -6.66
N ARG A 48 -9.83 6.68 -7.33
CA ARG A 48 -10.28 7.93 -7.96
C ARG A 48 -10.66 8.99 -6.94
N VAL A 49 -11.22 8.54 -5.81
CA VAL A 49 -11.65 9.41 -4.72
C VAL A 49 -10.43 10.03 -4.06
N GLU A 50 -10.48 11.33 -3.80
CA GLU A 50 -9.43 11.99 -3.06
C GLU A 50 -9.50 11.61 -1.59
N MET A 51 -8.38 11.18 -1.03
CA MET A 51 -8.26 10.83 0.37
C MET A 51 -6.91 11.30 0.88
N THR A 52 -6.94 11.99 2.00
CA THR A 52 -5.74 12.47 2.67
C THR A 52 -4.96 11.32 3.31
N PRO A 53 -3.65 11.48 3.53
CA PRO A 53 -2.86 10.48 4.27
C PRO A 53 -3.40 10.18 5.68
N ALA A 54 -4.06 11.15 6.31
CA ALA A 54 -4.65 10.98 7.64
C ALA A 54 -5.91 10.10 7.59
N GLU A 55 -6.81 10.36 6.64
CA GLU A 55 -8.01 9.53 6.39
C GLU A 55 -7.62 8.11 6.02
N TRP A 56 -6.58 7.93 5.18
CA TRP A 56 -6.08 6.61 4.84
C TRP A 56 -5.61 5.83 6.07
N LYS A 57 -4.84 6.49 6.95
CA LYS A 57 -4.39 5.88 8.21
C LYS A 57 -5.55 5.57 9.15
N SER A 58 -6.58 6.42 9.22
CA SER A 58 -7.78 6.10 10.00
C SER A 58 -8.45 4.87 9.44
N ARG A 59 -8.66 4.82 8.12
CA ARG A 59 -9.29 3.71 7.44
C ARG A 59 -8.61 2.36 7.69
N ILE A 60 -7.27 2.32 7.68
CA ILE A 60 -6.51 1.13 8.06
C ILE A 60 -6.81 0.72 9.50
N LYS A 61 -6.73 1.66 10.45
CA LYS A 61 -7.01 1.39 11.87
C LYS A 61 -8.44 0.87 12.08
N ASP A 62 -9.40 1.52 11.44
CA ASP A 62 -10.82 1.21 11.53
C ASP A 62 -11.12 -0.18 10.94
N SER A 63 -10.46 -0.54 9.83
CA SER A 63 -10.55 -1.89 9.25
C SER A 63 -9.88 -2.97 10.12
N PHE A 64 -8.88 -2.60 10.92
CA PHE A 64 -8.13 -3.56 11.75
C PHE A 64 -8.83 -3.81 13.10
N ALA A 65 -9.71 -2.90 13.54
CA ALA A 65 -10.42 -3.01 14.82
C ALA A 65 -11.33 -4.25 14.93
N PRO A 66 -12.14 -4.65 13.91
CA PRO A 66 -13.02 -5.82 14.00
C PRO A 66 -12.29 -7.14 14.23
N VAL A 67 -11.04 -7.25 13.78
CA VAL A 67 -10.20 -8.45 13.97
C VAL A 67 -9.29 -8.34 15.20
N GLN A 68 -9.47 -7.29 16.02
CA GLN A 68 -8.75 -7.06 17.27
C GLN A 68 -7.22 -7.06 17.07
N ALA A 69 -6.75 -6.46 15.97
CA ALA A 69 -5.33 -6.41 15.67
C ALA A 69 -4.55 -5.68 16.77
N PRO A 70 -3.44 -6.24 17.29
CA PRO A 70 -2.60 -5.58 18.27
C PRO A 70 -2.15 -4.20 17.81
N GLN A 71 -2.05 -3.26 18.76
CA GLN A 71 -1.64 -1.88 18.46
C GLN A 71 -0.29 -1.81 17.75
N THR A 72 0.62 -2.76 18.02
CA THR A 72 1.92 -2.87 17.36
C THR A 72 1.79 -3.12 15.85
N VAL A 73 0.95 -4.09 15.46
CA VAL A 73 0.66 -4.42 14.05
C VAL A 73 -0.03 -3.25 13.37
N THR A 74 -1.06 -2.67 14.01
CA THR A 74 -1.81 -1.55 13.45
C THR A 74 -0.93 -0.31 13.27
N ARG A 75 -0.05 0.01 14.22
CA ARG A 75 0.90 1.12 14.10
C ARG A 75 1.92 0.89 13.00
N ALA A 76 2.49 -0.32 12.90
CA ALA A 76 3.45 -0.66 11.86
C ALA A 76 2.82 -0.54 10.46
N ALA A 77 1.66 -1.16 10.25
CA ALA A 77 0.94 -1.11 8.99
C ALA A 77 0.51 0.32 8.61
N SER A 78 0.02 1.11 9.57
CA SER A 78 -0.35 2.52 9.32
C SER A 78 0.86 3.41 9.01
N LYS A 79 2.02 3.12 9.62
CA LYS A 79 3.25 3.88 9.41
C LYS A 79 3.81 3.63 8.01
N ASP A 80 3.84 2.39 7.57
CA ASP A 80 4.37 1.98 6.27
C ASP A 80 3.28 1.98 5.18
N SER A 81 2.33 2.91 5.29
CA SER A 81 1.23 3.07 4.35
C SER A 81 1.27 4.40 3.60
N ALA A 82 0.83 4.37 2.34
CA ALA A 82 0.67 5.56 1.51
C ALA A 82 -0.64 5.47 0.72
N TYR A 83 -1.16 6.62 0.31
CA TYR A 83 -2.31 6.72 -0.58
C TYR A 83 -1.97 7.59 -1.78
N ILE A 84 -2.35 7.14 -2.97
CA ILE A 84 -2.13 7.86 -4.22
C ILE A 84 -3.45 7.92 -4.98
N LYS A 85 -3.98 9.13 -5.17
CA LYS A 85 -5.12 9.33 -6.06
C LYS A 85 -4.70 8.97 -7.48
N ALA A 86 -5.33 7.96 -8.06
CA ALA A 86 -5.10 7.59 -9.44
C ALA A 86 -6.40 7.15 -10.08
N ASP A 87 -6.61 7.61 -11.31
CA ASP A 87 -7.71 7.14 -12.13
C ASP A 87 -7.24 6.00 -13.04
N SER A 88 -7.84 4.83 -12.89
CA SER A 88 -7.56 3.65 -13.72
C SER A 88 -8.01 3.78 -15.17
N SER A 89 -8.92 4.72 -15.49
CA SER A 89 -9.34 4.99 -16.87
C SER A 89 -8.41 5.95 -17.61
N THR A 90 -7.54 6.67 -16.92
CA THR A 90 -6.59 7.55 -17.57
C THR A 90 -5.50 6.69 -18.21
N ARG A 91 -5.26 6.84 -19.52
CA ARG A 91 -4.09 6.20 -20.15
C ARG A 91 -2.82 6.79 -19.53
N CYS A 92 -2.07 5.91 -18.84
CA CYS A 92 -0.74 6.11 -18.25
C CYS A 92 -0.61 6.89 -16.91
N PRO A 93 -1.18 6.40 -15.77
CA PRO A 93 -0.85 6.91 -14.44
C PRO A 93 0.24 6.07 -13.73
N CYS A 94 0.64 4.94 -14.31
CA CYS A 94 1.46 3.92 -13.62
C CYS A 94 2.85 4.41 -13.21
N SER A 95 3.39 5.43 -13.87
CA SER A 95 4.69 6.04 -13.55
C SER A 95 4.71 6.71 -12.17
N ALA A 96 3.57 7.24 -11.70
CA ALA A 96 3.45 7.90 -10.40
C ALA A 96 3.29 6.90 -9.23
N LEU A 97 2.99 5.64 -9.52
CA LEU A 97 2.79 4.57 -8.53
C LEU A 97 4.05 3.75 -8.27
N SER A 98 5.17 4.07 -8.94
CA SER A 98 6.45 3.39 -8.69
C SER A 98 6.87 3.60 -7.24
N PRO A 99 7.27 2.54 -6.51
CA PRO A 99 7.92 2.73 -5.22
C PRO A 99 9.16 3.62 -5.39
N PRO A 100 9.56 4.41 -4.37
CA PRO A 100 10.83 5.10 -4.40
C PRO A 100 11.91 4.05 -4.66
N ALA A 101 12.60 4.20 -5.78
CA ALA A 101 13.64 3.27 -6.19
C ALA A 101 14.62 3.12 -5.04
N ALA A 102 14.82 1.89 -4.56
CA ALA A 102 16.07 1.54 -3.91
C ALA A 102 17.17 1.93 -4.91
N THR A 103 18.03 2.86 -4.52
CA THR A 103 19.01 3.55 -5.36
C THR A 103 19.89 2.54 -6.09
N GLY A 104 19.43 2.15 -7.28
CA GLY A 104 19.95 1.05 -8.08
C GLY A 104 19.72 1.44 -9.53
N ARG A 105 20.74 2.08 -10.08
CA ARG A 105 20.84 2.65 -11.42
C ARG A 105 20.34 1.67 -12.49
N SER A 106 19.38 2.08 -13.31
CA SER A 106 19.28 1.63 -14.69
C SER A 106 18.62 2.69 -15.56
N SER A 107 19.46 3.28 -16.41
CA SER A 107 19.08 4.13 -17.52
C SER A 107 18.36 3.26 -18.56
N SER A 108 17.06 3.47 -18.77
CA SER A 108 16.43 3.13 -20.05
C SER A 108 15.20 3.97 -20.32
N SER A 109 15.46 4.94 -21.19
CA SER A 109 14.56 5.70 -22.04
C SER A 109 13.40 4.86 -22.59
N SER A 110 12.16 5.36 -22.49
CA SER A 110 11.09 5.11 -23.48
C SER A 110 9.89 6.06 -23.25
N ARG A 111 10.06 7.29 -23.76
CA ARG A 111 9.13 7.95 -24.69
C ARG A 111 7.62 7.73 -24.43
N CYS A 112 7.02 8.57 -23.59
CA CYS A 112 5.58 8.86 -23.64
C CYS A 112 5.23 9.37 -25.05
N LEU A 113 4.61 8.51 -25.87
CA LEU A 113 4.02 8.93 -27.13
C LEU A 113 2.82 9.84 -26.83
N ARG A 114 2.97 11.12 -27.20
CA ARG A 114 1.85 12.03 -27.45
C ARG A 114 1.02 11.47 -28.61
N ARG A 115 -0.29 11.38 -28.43
CA ARG A 115 -1.30 11.69 -29.44
C ARG A 115 -2.47 12.35 -28.76
#